data_AF-A0AAV0WUR9-F1
#
_entry.id   AF-A0AAV0WUR9-F1
#
_cell.length_a   1.000
_cell.length_b   1.000
_cell.length_c   1.000
_cell.angle_alpha   90.00
_cell.angle_beta   90.00
_cell.angle_gamma   90.00
#
_symmetry.space_group_name_H-M   'P 1'
#
loop_
_entity.id
_entity.type
_entity.pdbx_description
1 polymer ?
#
loop_
_entity_poly.entity_id
_entity_poly.type
_entity_poly.pdbx_seq_one_letter_code
_entity_poly.pdbx_strand_id
1 'polypeptide(L)'
;MILYFIDIAQENIGLHLANKLTSAHIDWRKNIMKVKMAAQTLSSSTADAIQFLRSLEESTFKNSEATEQFIRVIDRIFDFLNTRNPFGKGFKKPLYRDNIKEVENMIKPLVDYLLSLTDIKGIPIHSTPRKTFVIGQ
;
A
#
# COMPACT_ATOMS: atom_id res chain seq x y z
N MET A 1 -7.17 10.87 3.10
CA MET A 1 -8.25 11.39 2.24
C MET A 1 -9.12 10.24 1.72
N ILE A 2 -8.60 9.26 0.95
CA ILE A 2 -9.43 8.13 0.48
C ILE A 2 -9.73 7.05 1.54
N LEU A 3 -8.77 6.75 2.42
CA LEU A 3 -8.92 5.72 3.47
C LEU A 3 -10.05 6.03 4.46
N TYR A 4 -10.31 7.32 4.70
CA TYR A 4 -11.41 7.77 5.56
C TYR A 4 -12.77 7.41 4.97
N PHE A 5 -12.91 7.49 3.63
CA PHE A 5 -14.16 7.10 2.97
C PHE A 5 -14.36 5.59 2.95
N ILE A 6 -13.30 4.78 3.02
CA ILE A 6 -13.42 3.33 3.23
C ILE A 6 -14.03 3.07 4.62
N ASP A 7 -13.55 3.76 5.65
CA ASP A 7 -14.07 3.63 7.01
C ASP A 7 -15.55 3.99 7.07
N ILE A 8 -15.95 5.15 6.51
CA ILE A 8 -17.36 5.57 6.42
C ILE A 8 -18.21 4.55 5.65
N ALA A 9 -17.74 4.06 4.50
CA ALA A 9 -18.48 3.09 3.71
C ALA A 9 -18.74 1.80 4.51
N GLN A 10 -17.73 1.32 5.24
CA GLN A 10 -17.87 0.14 6.12
C GLN A 10 -18.84 0.38 7.27
N GLU A 11 -18.80 1.57 7.90
CA GLU A 11 -19.73 1.95 8.96
C GLU A 11 -21.19 1.99 8.45
N ASN A 12 -21.41 2.56 7.27
CA ASN A 12 -22.74 2.63 6.65
C ASN A 12 -23.29 1.25 6.26
N ILE A 13 -22.44 0.35 5.76
CA ILE A 13 -22.81 -1.02 5.40
C ILE A 13 -22.97 -1.90 6.65
N GLY A 14 -22.28 -1.57 7.75
CA GLY A 14 -22.19 -2.39 8.96
C GLY A 14 -21.27 -3.60 8.83
N LEU A 15 -20.47 -3.67 7.75
CA LEU A 15 -19.54 -4.77 7.44
C LEU A 15 -18.19 -4.25 6.94
N HIS A 16 -17.12 -4.99 7.24
CA HIS A 16 -15.79 -4.69 6.71
C HIS A 16 -15.58 -5.27 5.30
N LEU A 17 -14.90 -4.52 4.43
CA LEU A 17 -14.54 -4.92 3.07
C LEU A 17 -13.28 -5.79 3.04
N ALA A 18 -13.26 -6.84 3.89
CA ALA A 18 -12.14 -7.78 4.08
C ALA A 18 -10.77 -7.17 4.46
N ASN A 19 -10.72 -5.88 4.76
CA ASN A 19 -9.53 -5.19 5.27
C ASN A 19 -9.65 -4.94 6.79
N LYS A 20 -8.58 -4.45 7.41
CA LYS A 20 -8.50 -4.19 8.86
C LYS A 20 -8.61 -2.71 9.22
N LEU A 21 -8.96 -1.85 8.27
CA LEU A 21 -9.09 -0.41 8.51
C LEU A 21 -10.25 -0.13 9.45
N THR A 22 -9.98 0.81 10.33
CA THR A 22 -10.91 1.39 11.31
C THR A 22 -10.54 2.85 11.50
N SER A 23 -11.40 3.63 12.16
CA SER A 23 -11.12 5.01 12.59
C SER A 23 -9.75 5.18 13.28
N ALA A 24 -9.27 4.18 14.04
CA ALA A 24 -7.95 4.21 14.68
C ALA A 24 -6.77 4.28 13.68
N HIS A 25 -6.95 3.77 12.46
CA HIS A 25 -5.98 3.87 11.36
C HIS A 25 -6.01 5.26 10.73
N ILE A 26 -7.17 5.91 10.71
CA ILE A 26 -7.33 7.28 10.21
C ILE A 26 -6.77 8.28 11.22
N ASP A 27 -7.04 8.08 12.51
CA ASP A 27 -6.51 8.83 13.64
C ASP A 27 -5.07 8.42 14.01
N TRP A 28 -4.22 8.28 12.99
CA TRP A 28 -2.86 7.73 13.10
C TRP A 28 -1.96 8.48 14.09
N ARG A 29 -2.25 9.76 14.40
CA ARG A 29 -1.44 10.57 15.34
C ARG A 29 -1.31 9.92 16.71
N LYS A 30 -2.35 9.24 17.18
CA LYS A 30 -2.34 8.51 18.47
C LYS A 30 -1.57 7.18 18.39
N ASN A 31 -1.23 6.73 17.18
CA ASN A 31 -0.68 5.41 16.88
C ASN A 31 0.60 5.48 16.00
N ILE A 32 1.31 6.61 15.95
CA ILE A 32 2.40 6.85 15.00
C ILE A 32 3.53 5.82 15.07
N MET A 33 3.81 5.27 16.27
CA MET A 33 4.85 4.26 16.48
C MET A 33 4.37 2.82 16.23
N LYS A 34 3.07 2.60 16.00
CA LYS A 34 2.51 1.25 15.81
C LYS A 34 2.66 0.85 14.35
N VAL A 35 3.80 0.25 14.00
CA VAL A 35 4.09 -0.26 12.64
C VAL A 35 2.98 -1.18 12.12
N LYS A 36 2.35 -1.97 12.99
CA LYS A 36 1.20 -2.81 12.65
C LYS A 36 0.07 -2.02 11.99
N MET A 37 -0.23 -0.81 12.48
CA MET A 37 -1.26 0.06 11.91
C MET A 37 -0.89 0.50 10.50
N ALA A 38 0.36 0.95 10.30
CA ALA A 38 0.84 1.34 8.99
C ALA A 38 0.80 0.18 7.98
N ALA A 39 1.23 -1.02 8.40
CA ALA A 39 1.18 -2.23 7.57
C ALA A 39 -0.25 -2.62 7.18
N GLN A 40 -1.21 -2.50 8.11
CA GLN A 40 -2.63 -2.75 7.83
C GLN A 40 -3.20 -1.71 6.86
N THR A 41 -2.86 -0.44 7.07
CA THR A 41 -3.29 0.66 6.20
C THR A 41 -2.81 0.48 4.76
N LEU A 42 -1.54 0.11 4.58
CA LEU A 42 -0.91 -0.05 3.27
C LEU A 42 -0.90 -1.51 2.79
N SER A 43 -1.93 -2.28 3.11
CA SER A 43 -2.03 -3.69 2.74
C SER A 43 -2.76 -3.92 1.41
N SER A 44 -2.53 -5.07 0.76
CA SER A 44 -3.29 -5.48 -0.44
C SER A 44 -4.80 -5.49 -0.20
N SER A 45 -5.26 -5.89 1.00
CA SER A 45 -6.70 -5.87 1.33
C SER A 45 -7.30 -4.46 1.31
N THR A 46 -6.53 -3.43 1.68
CA THR A 46 -6.95 -2.04 1.54
C THR A 46 -7.05 -1.63 0.07
N ALA A 47 -6.09 -2.06 -0.76
CA ALA A 47 -6.14 -1.81 -2.20
C ALA A 47 -7.34 -2.50 -2.86
N ASP A 48 -7.65 -3.74 -2.46
CA ASP A 48 -8.82 -4.46 -2.95
C ASP A 48 -10.13 -3.74 -2.57
N ALA A 49 -10.22 -3.17 -1.37
CA ALA A 49 -11.37 -2.36 -0.97
C ALA A 49 -11.52 -1.08 -1.81
N ILE A 50 -10.41 -0.40 -2.14
CA ILE A 50 -10.42 0.76 -3.04
C ILE A 50 -10.91 0.35 -4.44
N GLN A 51 -10.38 -0.75 -4.97
CA GLN A 51 -10.77 -1.27 -6.28
C GLN A 51 -12.25 -1.66 -6.32
N PHE A 52 -12.74 -2.34 -5.28
CA PHE A 52 -14.13 -2.74 -5.16
C PHE A 52 -15.06 -1.53 -5.12
N LEU A 53 -14.80 -0.56 -4.26
CA LEU A 53 -15.63 0.66 -4.17
C LEU A 53 -15.60 1.46 -5.47
N ARG A 54 -14.46 1.52 -6.16
CA ARG A 54 -14.38 2.12 -7.50
C ARG A 54 -15.23 1.35 -8.52
N SER A 55 -15.27 0.02 -8.45
CA SER A 55 -16.09 -0.82 -9.34
C SER A 55 -17.60 -0.66 -9.12
N LEU A 56 -18.01 -0.16 -7.95
CA LEU A 56 -19.39 0.22 -7.64
C LEU A 56 -19.75 1.64 -8.11
N GLU A 57 -18.85 2.29 -8.87
CA GLU A 57 -19.01 3.65 -9.39
C GLU A 57 -19.19 4.72 -8.31
N GLU A 58 -18.70 4.46 -7.09
CA GLU A 58 -18.70 5.45 -6.01
C GLU A 58 -17.82 6.65 -6.42
N SER A 59 -18.46 7.81 -6.57
CA SER A 59 -17.83 9.05 -7.07
C SER A 59 -16.54 9.42 -6.33
N THR A 60 -16.47 9.12 -5.03
CA THR A 60 -15.33 9.40 -4.16
C THR A 60 -14.10 8.56 -4.48
N PHE A 61 -14.27 7.41 -5.12
CA PHE A 61 -13.20 6.47 -5.48
C PHE A 61 -12.79 6.59 -6.96
N LYS A 62 -13.38 7.53 -7.71
CA LYS A 62 -12.95 7.84 -9.08
C LYS A 62 -11.50 8.30 -9.09
N ASN A 63 -10.72 7.82 -10.07
CA ASN A 63 -9.29 8.13 -10.22
C ASN A 63 -8.42 7.67 -9.03
N SER A 64 -8.83 6.60 -8.33
CA SER A 64 -8.08 6.03 -7.19
C SER A 64 -7.05 4.98 -7.59
N GLU A 65 -6.91 4.67 -8.88
CA GLU A 65 -6.02 3.67 -9.46
C GLU A 65 -4.57 3.87 -9.01
N ALA A 66 -4.07 5.11 -9.07
CA ALA A 66 -2.70 5.42 -8.68
C ALA A 66 -2.46 5.18 -7.18
N THR A 67 -3.47 5.44 -6.33
CA THR A 67 -3.38 5.16 -4.89
C THR A 67 -3.44 3.66 -4.61
N GLU A 68 -4.31 2.93 -5.30
CA GLU A 68 -4.37 1.48 -5.24
C GLU A 68 -3.03 0.85 -5.64
N GLN A 69 -2.47 1.26 -6.78
CA GLN A 69 -1.18 0.78 -7.27
C GLN A 69 -0.07 1.06 -6.27
N PHE A 70 0.00 2.29 -5.74
CA PHE A 70 0.97 2.64 -4.71
C PHE A 70 0.88 1.72 -3.48
N ILE A 71 -0.33 1.48 -2.97
CA ILE A 71 -0.53 0.58 -1.82
C ILE A 71 -0.06 -0.84 -2.15
N ARG A 72 -0.41 -1.37 -3.31
CA ARG A 72 0.02 -2.72 -3.73
C ARG A 72 1.54 -2.83 -3.87
N VAL A 73 2.20 -1.79 -4.38
CA VAL A 73 3.66 -1.78 -4.49
C VAL A 73 4.32 -1.78 -3.11
N ILE A 74 3.85 -0.92 -2.20
CA ILE A 74 4.38 -0.86 -0.84
C ILE A 74 4.18 -2.18 -0.10
N ASP A 75 2.99 -2.78 -0.18
CA ASP A 75 2.68 -4.05 0.49
C ASP A 75 3.63 -5.18 0.02
N ARG A 76 3.86 -5.29 -1.29
CA ARG A 76 4.76 -6.30 -1.87
C ARG A 76 6.22 -6.10 -1.46
N ILE A 77 6.69 -4.86 -1.46
CA ILE A 77 8.05 -4.53 -1.00
C ILE A 77 8.17 -4.82 0.50
N PHE A 78 7.17 -4.46 1.30
CA PHE A 78 7.15 -4.73 2.73
C PHE A 78 7.17 -6.24 3.02
N ASP A 79 6.35 -7.01 2.32
CA ASP A 79 6.32 -8.47 2.44
C ASP A 79 7.67 -9.11 2.07
N PHE A 80 8.33 -8.60 1.02
CA PHE A 80 9.67 -9.02 0.61
C PHE A 80 10.74 -8.73 1.66
N LEU A 81 10.78 -7.50 2.18
CA LEU A 81 11.73 -7.09 3.21
C LEU A 81 11.49 -7.78 4.55
N ASN A 82 10.27 -8.30 4.78
CA ASN A 82 9.88 -8.99 6.01
C ASN A 82 9.73 -10.52 5.81
N THR A 83 10.44 -11.09 4.83
CA THR A 83 10.53 -12.53 4.60
C THR A 83 11.19 -13.23 5.80
N ARG A 84 10.45 -14.13 6.46
CA ARG A 84 10.97 -14.95 7.59
C ARG A 84 10.53 -16.40 7.57
N ASN A 85 9.53 -16.74 6.75
CA ASN A 85 8.96 -18.07 6.69
C ASN A 85 9.68 -18.92 5.62
N PRO A 86 10.35 -20.02 5.97
CA PRO A 86 10.98 -20.93 5.01
C PRO A 86 10.02 -21.46 3.93
N PHE A 87 8.73 -21.54 4.25
CA PHE A 87 7.67 -22.00 3.34
C PHE A 87 6.86 -20.84 2.72
N GLY A 88 7.36 -19.61 2.82
CA GLY A 88 6.74 -18.45 2.21
C GLY A 88 6.66 -18.57 0.68
N LYS A 89 5.62 -17.99 0.08
CA LYS A 89 5.37 -18.02 -1.36
C LYS A 89 5.37 -16.60 -1.93
N GLY A 90 5.63 -16.47 -3.23
CA GLY A 90 5.65 -15.18 -3.93
C GLY A 90 6.61 -14.19 -3.28
N PHE A 91 6.15 -12.97 -2.98
CA PHE A 91 6.95 -11.94 -2.30
C PHE A 91 7.41 -12.33 -0.89
N LYS A 92 6.82 -13.37 -0.28
CA LYS A 92 7.24 -13.90 1.04
C LYS A 92 8.22 -15.07 0.94
N LYS A 93 8.62 -15.47 -0.28
CA LYS A 93 9.56 -16.57 -0.51
C LYS A 93 10.95 -16.19 0.02
N PRO A 94 11.64 -17.08 0.76
CA PRO A 94 13.01 -16.82 1.19
C PRO A 94 13.97 -16.65 0.01
N LEU A 95 15.04 -15.91 0.25
CA LEU A 95 16.14 -15.75 -0.70
C LEU A 95 17.10 -16.96 -0.63
N TYR A 96 17.31 -17.59 -1.78
CA TYR A 96 18.25 -18.69 -2.00
C TYR A 96 19.12 -18.37 -3.21
N ARG A 97 20.34 -18.92 -3.27
CA ARG A 97 21.29 -18.61 -4.37
C ARG A 97 20.74 -18.90 -5.77
N ASP A 98 19.90 -19.92 -5.86
CA ASP A 98 19.25 -20.39 -7.09
C ASP A 98 18.02 -19.56 -7.51
N ASN A 99 17.40 -18.80 -6.59
CA ASN A 99 16.21 -17.99 -6.87
C ASN A 99 16.46 -16.47 -6.94
N ILE A 100 17.70 -16.00 -6.75
CA ILE A 100 18.03 -14.56 -6.74
C ILE A 100 17.50 -13.85 -7.99
N LYS A 101 17.72 -14.42 -9.18
CA LYS A 101 17.29 -13.79 -10.44
C LYS A 101 15.77 -13.68 -10.55
N GLU A 102 15.04 -14.69 -10.10
CA GLU A 102 13.57 -14.69 -10.07
C GLU A 102 13.08 -13.55 -9.17
N VAL A 103 13.65 -13.45 -7.97
CA VAL A 103 13.27 -12.43 -6.99
C VAL A 103 13.67 -11.03 -7.44
N GLU A 104 14.85 -10.86 -8.04
CA GLU A 104 15.29 -9.59 -8.62
C GLU A 104 14.32 -9.11 -9.69
N ASN A 105 13.91 -9.98 -10.63
CA ASN A 105 12.94 -9.64 -11.67
C ASN A 105 11.57 -9.25 -11.10
N MET A 106 11.17 -9.80 -9.96
CA MET A 106 9.93 -9.44 -9.27
C MET A 106 10.01 -8.10 -8.52
N ILE A 107 11.14 -7.81 -7.86
CA ILE A 107 11.28 -6.66 -6.96
C ILE A 107 11.76 -5.41 -7.68
N LYS A 108 12.63 -5.54 -8.67
CA LYS A 108 13.24 -4.40 -9.36
C LYS A 108 12.21 -3.43 -9.98
N PRO A 109 11.15 -3.90 -10.69
CA PRO A 109 10.12 -3.00 -11.21
C PRO A 109 9.36 -2.23 -10.11
N LEU A 110 9.20 -2.85 -8.93
CA LEU A 110 8.53 -2.21 -7.78
C LEU A 110 9.39 -1.10 -7.18
N VAL A 111 10.70 -1.34 -7.08
CA VAL A 111 11.67 -0.34 -6.62
C VAL A 111 11.78 0.80 -7.63
N ASP A 112 11.88 0.48 -8.92
CA ASP A 112 11.95 1.47 -10.00
C ASP A 112 10.71 2.38 -9.99
N TYR A 113 9.51 1.80 -9.80
CA TYR A 113 8.28 2.58 -9.59
C TYR A 113 8.39 3.52 -8.38
N LEU A 114 8.86 3.05 -7.22
CA LEU A 114 8.99 3.93 -6.06
C LEU A 114 9.98 5.08 -6.30
N LEU A 115 11.06 4.82 -7.03
CA LEU A 115 12.08 5.81 -7.36
C LEU A 115 11.59 6.82 -8.41
N SER A 116 10.63 6.44 -9.27
CA SER A 116 10.03 7.33 -10.26
C SER A 116 8.98 8.28 -9.67
N LEU A 117 8.51 8.06 -8.44
CA LEU A 117 7.51 8.93 -7.82
C LEU A 117 8.08 10.33 -7.57
N THR A 118 7.35 11.35 -7.99
CA THR A 118 7.70 12.75 -7.82
C THR A 118 6.68 13.50 -6.97
N ASP A 119 7.08 14.65 -6.44
CA ASP A 119 6.13 15.62 -5.92
C ASP A 119 5.35 16.32 -7.06
N ILE A 120 4.46 17.24 -6.69
CA ILE A 120 3.68 18.06 -7.63
C ILE A 120 4.54 18.96 -8.55
N LYS A 121 5.84 19.13 -8.23
CA LYS A 121 6.79 19.93 -9.00
C LYS A 121 7.67 19.07 -9.89
N GLY A 122 7.45 17.75 -9.93
CA GLY A 122 8.28 16.81 -10.68
C GLY A 122 9.61 16.48 -10.00
N ILE A 123 9.81 16.86 -8.73
CA ILE A 123 11.03 16.54 -7.99
C ILE A 123 10.90 15.11 -7.46
N PRO A 124 11.87 14.21 -7.72
CA PRO A 124 11.84 12.86 -7.18
C PRO A 124 11.74 12.87 -5.65
N ILE A 125 10.81 12.09 -5.10
CA ILE A 125 10.48 12.13 -3.67
C ILE A 125 11.69 11.78 -2.81
N HIS A 126 12.50 10.82 -3.27
CA HIS A 126 13.72 10.39 -2.59
C HIS A 126 14.79 11.50 -2.47
N SER A 127 14.70 12.56 -3.28
CA SER A 127 15.60 13.73 -3.25
C SER A 127 15.06 14.89 -2.41
N THR A 128 13.80 14.82 -1.96
CA THR A 128 13.17 15.93 -1.22
C THR A 128 13.64 15.97 0.24
N PRO A 129 13.83 17.15 0.84
CA PRO A 129 14.24 17.29 2.24
C PRO A 129 13.12 16.96 3.24
N ARG A 130 11.88 16.83 2.77
CA ARG A 130 10.69 16.56 3.59
C ARG A 130 10.33 15.08 3.56
N LYS A 131 10.21 14.47 4.74
CA LYS A 131 9.60 13.15 4.94
C LYS A 131 8.06 13.22 4.78
N THR A 132 7.53 13.66 3.64
CA THR A 132 6.08 13.94 3.48
C THR A 132 5.48 13.37 2.19
N PHE A 133 4.14 13.31 2.15
CA PHE A 133 3.30 12.38 1.39
C PHE A 133 3.53 12.35 -0.13
N VAL A 134 3.47 11.12 -0.66
CA VAL A 134 3.55 10.78 -2.08
C VAL A 134 2.19 10.94 -2.74
N ILE A 135 2.18 11.49 -3.96
CA ILE A 135 1.05 11.35 -4.87
C ILE A 135 1.40 10.16 -5.77
N GLY A 136 0.56 9.12 -5.78
CA GLY A 136 0.69 8.05 -6.76
C GLY A 136 0.47 8.64 -8.15
N GLN A 137 1.34 8.28 -9.11
CA GLN A 137 1.17 8.58 -10.53
C GLN A 137 0.48 7.44 -11.25
#